data_AF-A0A835N798-F1
#
_entry.id   AF-A0A835N798-F1
#
_cell.length_a   1.000
_cell.length_b   1.000
_cell.length_c   1.000
_cell.angle_alpha   90.00
_cell.angle_beta   90.00
_cell.angle_gamma   90.00
#
_symmetry.space_group_name_H-M   'P 1'
#
loop_
_entity.id
_entity.type
_entity.pdbx_description
1 polymer ?
#
loop_
_entity_poly.entity_id
_entity_poly.type
_entity_poly.pdbx_seq_one_letter_code
_entity_poly.pdbx_strand_id
1 'polypeptide(L)'
;MDKEMQNSSLRIEHGPEGSVGGGIRKNLDDDGRPKRTGTWVTASAHIITAVIGSGVLSLAWAIAQLGWVVGPLVLVVFSFITFFTSTLLADSYRSPDPITGNRNYTYMDAVRANLGGRKVQLCGLAQYVNLIGITIGYTITASISMVAVRRSNCFHKHGHAVKCQTSNNPYMIIFACIQIMLSQIPNFHKLSWLSILAAVMSFAYASIGLGLSLAKVIGGARSRTSLTGVTVGVDVSAEQKVWRTFQALGDIAFAYAYSTVLIEIQASQHCCYIFLNFYRLDTLSTILDPRY
;
A
#
# COMPACT_ATOMS: atom_id res chain seq x y z
N MET A 1 -31.00 67.33 41.23
CA MET A 1 -29.80 67.46 40.39
C MET A 1 -29.46 66.08 39.85
N ASP A 2 -30.41 65.48 39.14
CA ASP A 2 -30.75 65.69 37.71
C ASP A 2 -29.84 64.81 36.85
N LYS A 3 -30.40 63.73 36.25
CA LYS A 3 -30.70 63.59 34.80
C LYS A 3 -29.44 63.75 33.93
N GLU A 4 -29.08 62.92 32.96
CA GLU A 4 -29.78 61.90 32.17
C GLU A 4 -28.72 61.23 31.25
N MET A 5 -28.90 59.95 30.94
CA MET A 5 -28.71 59.28 29.63
C MET A 5 -28.68 57.76 29.89
N GLN A 6 -29.80 57.04 29.84
CA GLN A 6 -30.46 56.58 28.62
C GLN A 6 -29.49 55.75 27.75
N ASN A 7 -29.53 54.41 27.86
CA ASN A 7 -30.18 53.53 26.88
C ASN A 7 -29.97 52.04 27.21
N SER A 8 -31.07 51.28 27.15
CA SER A 8 -31.17 49.83 26.92
C SER A 8 -30.55 48.88 27.98
N SER A 9 -31.29 48.25 28.92
CA SER A 9 -32.40 47.28 28.73
C SER A 9 -32.06 46.24 27.65
N LEU A 10 -32.17 44.92 27.80
CA LEU A 10 -32.92 44.09 28.72
C LEU A 10 -32.46 42.63 28.45
N ARG A 11 -32.37 41.80 29.51
CA ARG A 11 -32.92 40.44 29.57
C ARG A 11 -32.71 39.52 28.35
N ILE A 12 -31.73 38.62 28.41
CA ILE A 12 -31.73 37.42 27.55
C ILE A 12 -32.83 36.49 28.05
N GLU A 13 -33.95 36.48 27.34
CA GLU A 13 -35.01 35.49 27.46
C GLU A 13 -34.52 34.09 27.07
N HIS A 14 -34.96 33.10 27.84
CA HIS A 14 -35.00 31.70 27.43
C HIS A 14 -35.96 31.56 26.23
N GLY A 15 -35.42 31.20 25.06
CA GLY A 15 -36.17 30.85 23.86
C GLY A 15 -35.70 29.50 23.30
N PRO A 16 -36.57 28.72 22.65
CA PRO A 16 -36.41 27.28 22.52
C PRO A 16 -35.32 26.91 21.51
N GLU A 17 -34.53 25.90 21.87
CA GLU A 17 -33.53 25.24 21.03
C GLU A 17 -34.19 24.71 19.75
N GLY A 18 -34.00 25.42 18.65
CA GLY A 18 -34.54 25.07 17.34
C GLY A 18 -33.57 25.35 16.22
N SER A 19 -32.92 24.29 15.72
CA SER A 19 -32.61 24.08 14.29
C SER A 19 -31.35 24.65 13.61
N VAL A 20 -30.38 25.26 14.29
CA VAL A 20 -29.10 25.65 13.61
C VAL A 20 -27.95 24.64 13.82
N GLY A 21 -28.04 23.73 14.80
CA GLY A 21 -26.99 22.74 15.12
C GLY A 21 -27.09 21.37 14.41
N GLY A 22 -28.20 21.08 13.73
CA GLY A 22 -28.48 19.73 13.20
C GLY A 22 -27.81 19.39 11.86
N GLY A 23 -27.51 20.41 11.04
CA GLY A 23 -26.88 20.21 9.72
C GLY A 23 -25.37 19.97 9.79
N ILE A 24 -24.68 20.64 10.72
CA ILE A 24 -23.22 20.51 10.88
C ILE A 24 -22.86 19.15 11.50
N ARG A 25 -23.60 18.69 12.52
CA ARG A 25 -23.36 17.36 13.15
C ARG A 25 -23.60 16.18 12.21
N LYS A 26 -24.48 16.29 11.20
CA LYS A 26 -24.73 15.21 10.24
C LYS A 26 -23.55 14.94 9.28
N ASN A 27 -22.69 15.94 9.08
CA ASN A 27 -21.54 15.86 8.19
C ASN A 27 -20.22 15.61 8.92
N LEU A 28 -20.26 15.35 10.23
CA LEU A 28 -19.09 15.05 11.04
C LEU A 28 -19.14 13.59 11.52
N ASP A 29 -17.96 12.97 11.58
CA ASP A 29 -17.73 11.64 12.14
C ASP A 29 -17.65 11.73 13.68
N ASP A 30 -17.59 10.58 14.37
CA ASP A 30 -17.56 10.51 15.85
C ASP A 30 -16.37 11.24 16.51
N ASP A 31 -15.35 11.56 15.72
CA ASP A 31 -14.13 12.28 16.07
C ASP A 31 -14.17 13.79 15.71
N GLY A 32 -15.32 14.29 15.24
CA GLY A 32 -15.53 15.69 14.90
C GLY A 32 -14.91 16.13 13.57
N ARG A 33 -14.42 15.20 12.73
CA ARG A 33 -13.91 15.48 11.38
C ARG A 33 -14.97 15.24 10.30
N PRO A 34 -14.80 15.76 9.05
CA PRO A 34 -15.73 15.49 7.96
C PRO A 34 -16.00 13.99 7.78
N LYS A 35 -17.28 13.63 7.66
CA LYS A 35 -17.75 12.26 7.59
C LYS A 35 -17.11 11.52 6.42
N ARG A 36 -16.45 10.40 6.73
CA ARG A 36 -15.84 9.52 5.73
C ARG A 36 -16.93 8.80 4.93
N THR A 37 -16.90 8.90 3.60
CA THR A 37 -17.89 8.29 2.69
C THR A 37 -17.41 7.00 2.02
N GLY A 38 -16.21 6.53 2.35
CA GLY A 38 -15.62 5.31 1.76
C GLY A 38 -16.39 4.03 2.12
N THR A 39 -16.65 3.20 1.12
CA THR A 39 -17.28 1.87 1.24
C THR A 39 -16.22 0.76 1.29
N TRP A 40 -16.62 -0.46 1.70
CA TRP A 40 -15.79 -1.68 1.63
C TRP A 40 -15.11 -1.85 0.28
N VAL A 41 -15.87 -1.62 -0.80
CA VAL A 41 -15.39 -1.76 -2.18
C VAL A 41 -14.28 -0.76 -2.47
N THR A 42 -14.46 0.51 -2.09
CA THR A 42 -13.41 1.51 -2.27
C THR A 42 -12.17 1.22 -1.42
N ALA A 43 -12.35 0.71 -0.20
CA ALA A 43 -11.25 0.32 0.67
C ALA A 43 -10.46 -0.88 0.10
N SER A 44 -11.15 -1.93 -0.32
CA SER A 44 -10.53 -3.09 -0.98
C SER A 44 -9.81 -2.68 -2.25
N ALA A 45 -10.43 -1.82 -3.09
CA ALA A 45 -9.78 -1.29 -4.29
C ALA A 45 -8.50 -0.52 -3.94
N HIS A 46 -8.52 0.34 -2.92
CA HIS A 46 -7.33 1.07 -2.48
C HIS A 46 -6.23 0.16 -1.94
N ILE A 47 -6.57 -0.86 -1.15
CA ILE A 47 -5.61 -1.86 -0.66
C ILE A 47 -5.01 -2.63 -1.84
N ILE A 48 -5.85 -3.11 -2.76
CA ILE A 48 -5.40 -3.83 -3.96
C ILE A 48 -4.46 -2.93 -4.78
N THR A 49 -4.78 -1.66 -4.98
CA THR A 49 -3.89 -0.74 -5.71
C THR A 49 -2.60 -0.40 -4.96
N ALA A 50 -2.62 -0.46 -3.62
CA ALA A 50 -1.42 -0.25 -2.81
C ALA A 50 -0.50 -1.48 -2.83
N VAL A 51 -1.07 -2.68 -2.94
CA VAL A 51 -0.35 -3.95 -3.03
C VAL A 51 0.17 -4.21 -4.45
N ILE A 52 -0.65 -3.95 -5.46
CA ILE A 52 -0.30 -4.19 -6.87
C ILE A 52 0.56 -3.04 -7.39
N GLY A 53 1.82 -3.02 -6.96
CA GLY A 53 2.80 -1.99 -7.27
C GLY A 53 4.06 -2.52 -7.95
N SER A 54 5.14 -1.76 -7.80
CA SER A 54 6.46 -2.10 -8.36
C SER A 54 7.01 -3.44 -7.86
N GLY A 55 6.71 -3.83 -6.61
CA GLY A 55 7.17 -5.09 -6.04
C GLY A 55 6.60 -6.32 -6.76
N VAL A 56 5.37 -6.27 -7.28
CA VAL A 56 4.77 -7.40 -8.01
C VAL A 56 5.51 -7.69 -9.33
N LEU A 57 6.06 -6.65 -9.97
CA LEU A 57 6.78 -6.78 -11.24
C LEU A 57 8.10 -7.56 -11.11
N SER A 58 8.75 -7.53 -9.93
CA SER A 58 9.97 -8.30 -9.67
C SER A 58 9.71 -9.72 -9.17
N LEU A 59 8.47 -10.07 -8.76
CA LEU A 59 8.14 -11.39 -8.20
C LEU A 59 8.45 -12.54 -9.16
N ALA A 60 8.19 -12.37 -10.46
CA ALA A 60 8.50 -13.41 -11.44
C ALA A 60 10.00 -13.74 -11.48
N TRP A 61 10.85 -12.72 -11.37
CA TRP A 61 12.30 -12.90 -11.27
C TRP A 61 12.70 -13.51 -9.94
N ALA A 62 12.13 -13.07 -8.82
CA ALA A 62 12.41 -13.60 -7.48
C ALA A 62 12.06 -15.09 -7.39
N ILE A 63 10.89 -15.51 -7.89
CA ILE A 63 10.48 -16.92 -7.96
C ILE A 63 11.45 -17.71 -8.85
N ALA A 64 11.91 -17.15 -9.96
CA ALA A 64 12.91 -17.80 -10.80
C ALA A 64 14.25 -18.02 -10.08
N GLN A 65 14.66 -17.12 -9.18
CA GLN A 65 15.86 -17.30 -8.36
C GLN A 65 15.68 -18.36 -7.27
N LEU A 66 14.51 -18.40 -6.61
CA LEU A 66 14.23 -19.30 -5.48
C LEU A 66 13.76 -20.69 -5.90
N GLY A 67 13.08 -20.80 -7.05
CA GLY A 67 12.53 -22.05 -7.57
C GLY A 67 11.06 -22.27 -7.27
N TRP A 68 10.55 -23.37 -7.81
CA TRP A 68 9.12 -23.70 -7.78
C TRP A 68 8.58 -24.07 -6.40
N VAL A 69 9.44 -24.53 -5.48
CA VAL A 69 9.00 -24.88 -4.11
C VAL A 69 9.27 -23.72 -3.16
N VAL A 70 10.52 -23.26 -3.10
CA VAL A 70 10.94 -22.23 -2.14
C VAL A 70 10.26 -20.89 -2.44
N GLY A 71 10.13 -20.50 -3.71
CA GLY A 71 9.49 -19.25 -4.11
C GLY A 71 8.05 -19.13 -3.57
N PRO A 72 7.12 -20.03 -3.94
CA PRO A 72 5.76 -20.02 -3.42
C PRO A 72 5.66 -20.17 -1.90
N LEU A 73 6.51 -21.00 -1.28
CA LEU A 73 6.55 -21.12 0.18
C LEU A 73 6.86 -19.77 0.84
N VAL A 74 7.87 -19.05 0.35
CA VAL A 74 8.23 -17.73 0.87
C VAL A 74 7.08 -16.73 0.65
N LEU A 75 6.40 -16.75 -0.50
CA LEU A 75 5.22 -15.89 -0.72
C LEU A 75 4.13 -16.14 0.32
N VAL A 76 3.82 -17.41 0.61
CA VAL A 76 2.81 -17.78 1.62
C VAL A 76 3.24 -17.30 3.01
N VAL A 77 4.51 -17.48 3.38
CA VAL A 77 5.04 -17.02 4.68
C VAL A 77 4.94 -15.50 4.81
N PHE A 78 5.38 -14.72 3.81
CA PHE A 78 5.26 -13.26 3.84
C PHE A 78 3.80 -12.81 3.83
N SER A 79 2.93 -13.48 3.09
CA SER A 79 1.49 -13.22 3.11
C SER A 79 0.91 -13.42 4.51
N PHE A 80 1.28 -14.49 5.21
CA PHE A 80 0.83 -14.74 6.58
C PHE A 80 1.34 -13.68 7.56
N ILE A 81 2.63 -13.33 7.48
CA ILE A 81 3.23 -12.28 8.32
C ILE A 81 2.51 -10.95 8.11
N THR A 82 2.26 -10.57 6.85
CA THR A 82 1.59 -9.31 6.51
C THR A 82 0.13 -9.32 6.92
N PHE A 83 -0.59 -10.43 6.76
CA PHE A 83 -1.95 -10.59 7.27
C PHE A 83 -1.99 -10.40 8.78
N PHE A 84 -1.17 -11.15 9.52
CA PHE A 84 -1.09 -11.07 10.98
C PHE A 84 -0.76 -9.65 11.46
N THR A 85 0.24 -9.01 10.85
CA THR A 85 0.65 -7.64 11.19
C THR A 85 -0.47 -6.64 10.91
N SER A 86 -1.17 -6.80 9.77
CA SER A 86 -2.28 -5.92 9.40
C SER A 86 -3.46 -6.05 10.38
N THR A 87 -3.75 -7.26 10.88
CA THR A 87 -4.78 -7.47 11.91
C THR A 87 -4.42 -6.76 13.21
N LEU A 88 -3.17 -6.88 13.68
CA LEU A 88 -2.71 -6.17 14.88
C LEU A 88 -2.80 -4.65 14.74
N LEU A 89 -2.45 -4.14 13.55
CA LEU A 89 -2.54 -2.71 13.25
C LEU A 89 -3.99 -2.22 13.21
N ALA A 90 -4.89 -3.01 12.65
CA ALA A 90 -6.32 -2.72 12.61
C ALA A 90 -6.93 -2.67 14.01
N ASP A 91 -6.53 -3.60 14.89
CA ASP A 91 -6.98 -3.61 16.30
C ASP A 91 -6.39 -2.40 17.06
N SER A 92 -5.19 -1.94 16.71
CA SER A 92 -4.52 -0.79 17.34
C SER A 92 -5.01 0.58 16.86
N TYR A 93 -5.89 0.61 15.86
CA TYR A 93 -6.43 1.84 15.28
C TYR A 93 -7.20 2.68 16.32
N ARG A 94 -7.90 2.03 17.24
CA ARG A 94 -8.56 2.68 18.39
C ARG A 94 -7.92 2.23 19.70
N SER A 95 -7.71 3.19 20.61
CA SER A 95 -7.16 2.92 21.94
C SER A 95 -7.79 3.88 22.96
N PRO A 96 -8.08 3.47 24.21
CA PRO A 96 -7.76 2.19 24.86
C PRO A 96 -8.74 1.04 24.60
N ASP A 97 -9.91 1.30 24.01
CA ASP A 97 -10.92 0.29 23.67
C ASP A 97 -11.16 0.26 22.15
N PRO A 98 -11.31 -0.92 21.51
CA PRO A 98 -11.46 -1.02 20.05
C PRO A 98 -12.71 -0.33 19.48
N ILE A 99 -13.75 -0.15 20.30
CA ILE A 99 -15.06 0.37 19.89
C ILE A 99 -15.22 1.83 20.33
N THR A 100 -14.82 2.15 21.57
CA THR A 100 -15.03 3.45 22.22
C THR A 100 -13.76 4.31 22.33
N GLY A 101 -12.59 3.74 22.00
CA GLY A 101 -11.31 4.44 22.07
C GLY A 101 -11.15 5.56 21.04
N ASN A 102 -10.20 6.44 21.29
CA ASN A 102 -9.82 7.51 20.36
C ASN A 102 -9.12 6.90 19.14
N ARG A 103 -9.42 7.46 17.96
CA ARG A 103 -8.84 7.01 16.68
C ARG A 103 -7.42 7.54 16.50
N ASN A 104 -6.50 6.66 16.17
CA ASN A 104 -5.13 6.98 15.79
C ASN A 104 -5.05 7.12 14.26
N TYR A 105 -4.61 8.29 13.79
CA TYR A 105 -4.62 8.59 12.35
C TYR A 105 -3.32 8.20 11.65
N THR A 106 -2.24 8.07 12.42
CA THR A 106 -0.92 7.70 11.92
C THR A 106 -0.41 6.52 12.72
N TYR A 107 0.46 5.71 12.10
CA TYR A 107 1.11 4.60 12.81
C TYR A 107 1.85 5.08 14.07
N MET A 108 2.51 6.24 14.01
CA MET A 108 3.20 6.84 15.17
C MET A 108 2.26 7.21 16.31
N ASP A 109 1.05 7.68 16.01
CA ASP A 109 0.06 7.95 17.04
C ASP A 109 -0.42 6.66 17.71
N ALA A 110 -0.65 5.60 16.92
CA ALA A 110 -1.03 4.30 17.45
C ALA A 110 0.06 3.68 18.34
N VAL A 111 1.33 3.79 17.95
CA VAL A 111 2.46 3.32 18.78
C VAL A 111 2.58 4.16 20.05
N ARG A 112 2.38 5.47 19.96
CA ARG A 112 2.40 6.35 21.14
C ARG A 112 1.27 6.04 22.11
N ALA A 113 0.07 5.78 21.62
CA ALA A 113 -1.10 5.44 22.42
C ALA A 113 -0.98 4.08 23.13
N ASN A 114 -0.37 3.08 22.48
CA ASN A 114 -0.33 1.71 23.00
C ASN A 114 0.98 1.33 23.71
N LEU A 115 2.15 1.81 23.25
CA LEU A 115 3.45 1.36 23.76
C LEU A 115 4.19 2.44 24.56
N GLY A 116 4.08 3.71 24.17
CA GLY A 116 4.74 4.84 24.81
C GLY A 116 6.29 4.80 24.83
N GLY A 117 6.90 5.88 25.34
CA GLY A 117 8.33 5.95 25.64
C GLY A 117 9.28 5.76 24.45
N ARG A 118 10.41 5.08 24.69
CA ARG A 118 11.50 4.86 23.70
C ARG A 118 11.07 3.98 22.51
N LYS A 119 10.00 3.19 22.65
CA LYS A 119 9.49 2.32 21.59
C LYS A 119 8.92 3.12 20.42
N VAL A 120 8.35 4.30 20.69
CA VAL A 120 7.86 5.23 19.65
C VAL A 120 8.99 5.65 18.73
N GLN A 121 10.17 5.97 19.28
CA GLN A 121 11.33 6.39 18.48
C GLN A 121 11.86 5.25 17.61
N LEU A 122 11.95 4.02 18.15
CA LEU A 122 12.41 2.85 17.41
C LEU A 122 11.44 2.46 16.29
N CYS A 123 10.14 2.39 16.58
CA CYS A 123 9.11 2.12 15.59
C CYS A 123 9.04 3.24 14.54
N GLY A 124 9.26 4.50 14.94
CA GLY A 124 9.32 5.64 14.04
C GLY A 124 10.47 5.53 13.06
N LEU A 125 11.67 5.26 13.58
CA LEU A 125 12.84 5.02 12.76
C LEU A 125 12.60 3.89 11.76
N ALA A 126 12.05 2.76 12.21
CA ALA A 126 11.72 1.63 11.34
C ALA A 126 10.70 2.00 10.24
N GLN A 127 9.64 2.75 10.59
CA GLN A 127 8.63 3.19 9.62
C GLN A 127 9.24 4.13 8.57
N TYR A 128 10.01 5.14 8.99
CA TYR A 128 10.63 6.08 8.06
C TYR A 128 11.65 5.42 7.15
N VAL A 129 12.48 4.51 7.66
CA VAL A 129 13.43 3.73 6.83
C VAL A 129 12.66 2.90 5.79
N ASN A 130 11.55 2.26 6.17
CA ASN A 130 10.72 1.52 5.23
C ASN A 130 10.13 2.43 4.15
N LEU A 131 9.54 3.57 4.53
CA LEU A 131 8.96 4.54 3.58
C LEU A 131 10.00 5.10 2.60
N ILE A 132 11.23 5.38 3.05
CA ILE A 132 12.34 5.79 2.19
C ILE A 132 12.71 4.67 1.23
N GLY A 133 12.87 3.44 1.73
CA GLY A 133 13.18 2.27 0.91
C GLY A 133 12.13 2.03 -0.18
N ILE A 134 10.85 2.15 0.19
CA ILE A 134 9.73 2.03 -0.75
C ILE A 134 9.82 3.09 -1.85
N THR A 135 10.06 4.35 -1.47
CA THR A 135 10.18 5.47 -2.42
C THR A 135 11.32 5.27 -3.41
N ILE A 136 12.48 4.77 -2.94
CA ILE A 136 13.62 4.43 -3.78
C ILE A 136 13.25 3.29 -4.74
N GLY A 137 12.62 2.23 -4.25
CA GLY A 137 12.19 1.08 -5.05
C GLY A 137 11.21 1.47 -6.17
N TYR A 138 10.22 2.31 -5.87
CA TYR A 138 9.30 2.86 -6.88
C TYR A 138 10.04 3.71 -7.92
N THR A 139 10.98 4.55 -7.51
CA THR A 139 11.76 5.41 -8.43
C THR A 139 12.61 4.59 -9.40
N ILE A 140 13.32 3.58 -8.89
CA ILE A 140 14.12 2.67 -9.72
C ILE A 140 13.22 1.91 -10.69
N THR A 141 12.11 1.34 -10.21
CA THR A 141 11.20 0.54 -11.03
C THR A 141 10.54 1.36 -12.14
N ALA A 142 10.10 2.59 -11.84
CA ALA A 142 9.55 3.52 -12.82
C ALA A 142 10.58 3.83 -13.91
N SER A 143 11.82 4.11 -13.53
CA SER A 143 12.92 4.33 -14.48
C SER A 143 13.18 3.13 -15.37
N ILE A 144 13.31 1.92 -14.80
CA ILE A 144 13.57 0.70 -15.58
C ILE A 144 12.45 0.47 -16.60
N SER A 145 11.21 0.68 -16.19
CA SER A 145 10.03 0.53 -17.06
C SER A 145 10.08 1.51 -18.23
N MET A 146 10.39 2.79 -17.99
CA MET A 146 10.50 3.80 -19.05
C MET A 146 11.66 3.51 -20.02
N VAL A 147 12.78 3.02 -19.50
CA VAL A 147 13.94 2.61 -20.31
C VAL A 147 13.59 1.42 -21.19
N ALA A 148 12.82 0.45 -20.67
CA ALA A 148 12.34 -0.69 -21.44
C ALA A 148 11.43 -0.25 -22.61
N VAL A 149 10.51 0.70 -22.37
CA VAL A 149 9.65 1.28 -23.42
C VAL A 149 10.48 1.99 -24.48
N ARG A 150 11.42 2.85 -24.08
CA ARG A 150 12.27 3.58 -25.04
C ARG A 150 13.12 2.64 -25.87
N ARG A 151 13.64 1.58 -25.24
CA ARG A 151 14.43 0.54 -25.92
C ARG A 151 13.58 -0.26 -26.91
N SER A 152 12.35 -0.61 -26.54
CA SER A 152 11.38 -1.25 -27.44
C SER A 152 11.10 -0.39 -28.68
N ASN A 153 10.79 0.90 -28.48
CA ASN A 153 10.56 1.85 -29.57
C ASN A 153 11.77 2.02 -30.49
N CYS A 154 12.98 2.01 -29.91
CA CYS A 154 14.23 2.09 -30.68
C CYS A 154 14.44 0.86 -31.58
N PHE A 155 14.22 -0.35 -31.04
CA PHE A 155 14.31 -1.59 -31.81
C PHE A 155 13.24 -1.68 -32.90
N HIS A 156 12.03 -1.19 -32.64
CA HIS A 156 10.97 -1.15 -33.64
C HIS A 156 11.33 -0.23 -34.81
N LYS A 157 11.98 0.91 -34.54
CA LYS A 157 12.32 1.90 -35.57
C LYS A 157 13.57 1.56 -36.38
N HIS A 158 14.61 1.01 -35.75
CA HIS A 158 15.93 0.84 -36.37
C HIS A 158 16.33 -0.64 -36.53
N GLY A 159 15.45 -1.57 -36.15
CA GLY A 159 15.72 -3.00 -36.15
C GLY A 159 16.55 -3.48 -34.95
N HIS A 160 16.60 -4.80 -34.75
CA HIS A 160 17.32 -5.43 -33.62
C HIS A 160 18.86 -5.41 -33.76
N ALA A 161 19.38 -4.97 -34.90
CA ALA A 161 20.82 -4.92 -35.18
C ALA A 161 21.54 -3.72 -34.51
N VAL A 162 20.81 -2.69 -34.08
CA VAL A 162 21.42 -1.51 -33.42
C VAL A 162 21.47 -1.63 -31.91
N LYS A 163 22.55 -1.13 -31.30
CA LYS A 163 22.69 -1.05 -29.84
C LYS A 163 21.86 0.12 -29.29
N CYS A 164 20.61 -0.15 -28.96
CA CYS A 164 19.74 0.80 -28.25
C CYS A 164 20.10 0.84 -26.76
N GLN A 165 21.09 1.66 -26.38
CA GLN A 165 21.44 1.95 -24.99
C GLN A 165 20.70 3.19 -24.50
N THR A 166 20.22 3.16 -23.26
CA THR A 166 19.48 4.26 -22.66
C THR A 166 19.80 4.33 -21.18
N SER A 167 20.14 5.53 -20.70
CA SER A 167 20.45 5.75 -19.29
C SER A 167 19.18 5.83 -18.44
N ASN A 168 19.25 5.28 -17.22
CA ASN A 168 18.18 5.33 -16.22
C ASN A 168 18.06 6.73 -15.58
N ASN A 169 19.20 7.41 -15.38
CA ASN A 169 19.30 8.67 -14.64
C ASN A 169 18.27 9.75 -15.03
N PRO A 170 18.05 10.07 -16.33
CA PRO A 170 17.05 11.08 -16.68
C PRO A 170 15.63 10.69 -16.26
N TYR A 171 15.26 9.42 -16.35
CA TYR A 171 13.92 8.96 -15.97
C TYR A 171 13.72 8.95 -14.45
N MET A 172 14.77 8.63 -13.68
CA MET A 172 14.73 8.76 -12.21
C MET A 172 14.50 10.23 -11.79
N ILE A 173 15.22 11.18 -12.41
CA ILE A 173 15.06 12.62 -12.10
C ILE A 173 13.66 13.09 -12.48
N ILE A 174 13.16 12.74 -13.67
CA ILE A 174 11.81 13.12 -14.11
C ILE A 174 10.74 12.58 -13.15
N PHE A 175 10.85 11.31 -12.76
CA PHE A 175 9.91 10.69 -11.82
C PHE A 175 9.94 11.37 -10.45
N ALA A 176 11.13 11.69 -9.93
CA ALA A 176 11.28 12.42 -8.68
C ALA A 176 10.65 13.83 -8.74
N CYS A 177 10.84 14.57 -9.83
CA CYS A 177 10.19 15.87 -10.03
C CYS A 177 8.65 15.75 -10.03
N ILE A 178 8.10 14.73 -10.70
CA ILE A 178 6.66 14.47 -10.69
C ILE A 178 6.17 14.15 -9.28
N GLN A 179 6.90 13.33 -8.51
CA GLN A 179 6.56 13.01 -7.13
C GLN A 179 6.52 14.26 -6.23
N ILE A 180 7.51 15.16 -6.36
CA ILE A 180 7.55 16.43 -5.61
C ILE A 180 6.35 17.32 -5.96
N MET A 181 5.96 17.37 -7.24
CA MET A 181 4.80 18.13 -7.67
C MET A 181 3.50 17.53 -7.12
N LEU A 182 3.34 16.21 -7.20
CA LEU A 182 2.18 15.49 -6.68
C LEU A 182 2.07 15.59 -5.14
N SER A 183 3.19 15.65 -4.42
CA SER A 183 3.20 15.81 -2.96
C SER A 183 2.68 17.18 -2.51
N GLN A 184 2.59 18.18 -3.41
CA GLN A 184 2.01 19.48 -3.09
C GLN A 184 0.47 19.46 -3.07
N ILE A 185 -0.17 18.37 -3.50
CA ILE A 185 -1.63 18.27 -3.57
C ILE A 185 -2.17 17.82 -2.21
N PRO A 186 -2.85 18.69 -1.43
CA PRO A 186 -3.18 18.41 -0.03
C PRO A 186 -4.40 17.50 0.14
N ASN A 187 -5.12 17.15 -0.94
CA ASN A 187 -6.43 16.53 -0.84
C ASN A 187 -6.52 15.20 -1.63
N PHE A 188 -6.62 14.09 -0.90
CA PHE A 188 -6.70 12.73 -1.45
C PHE A 188 -7.85 12.53 -2.45
N HIS A 189 -8.96 13.26 -2.29
CA HIS A 189 -10.07 13.20 -3.25
C HIS A 189 -9.65 13.62 -4.67
N LYS A 190 -8.69 14.55 -4.80
CA LYS A 190 -8.14 14.98 -6.09
C LYS A 190 -7.19 13.96 -6.71
N LEU A 191 -6.75 12.96 -5.95
CA LEU A 191 -5.84 11.89 -6.39
C LEU A 191 -6.57 10.55 -6.61
N SER A 192 -7.87 10.47 -6.33
CA SER A 192 -8.68 9.25 -6.52
C SER A 192 -8.59 8.70 -7.96
N TRP A 193 -8.53 9.57 -8.96
CA TRP A 193 -8.35 9.17 -10.37
C TRP A 193 -7.01 8.46 -10.62
N LEU A 194 -5.94 8.81 -9.90
CA LEU A 194 -4.64 8.12 -10.00
C LEU A 194 -4.74 6.70 -9.45
N SER A 195 -5.52 6.49 -8.38
CA SER A 195 -5.76 5.14 -7.84
C SER A 195 -6.52 4.28 -8.83
N ILE A 196 -7.53 4.84 -9.52
CA ILE A 196 -8.27 4.12 -10.57
C ILE A 196 -7.34 3.77 -11.74
N LEU A 197 -6.51 4.71 -12.19
CA LEU A 197 -5.53 4.44 -13.25
C LEU A 197 -4.53 3.36 -12.84
N ALA A 198 -4.02 3.42 -11.60
CA ALA A 198 -3.13 2.40 -11.06
C ALA A 198 -3.79 1.01 -11.04
N ALA A 199 -5.08 0.93 -10.65
CA ALA A 199 -5.84 -0.32 -10.69
C ALA A 199 -5.95 -0.88 -12.11
N VAL A 200 -6.32 -0.04 -13.08
CA VAL A 200 -6.46 -0.46 -14.49
C VAL A 200 -5.11 -0.97 -15.04
N MET A 201 -4.04 -0.23 -14.80
CA MET A 201 -2.69 -0.63 -15.22
C MET A 201 -2.26 -1.94 -14.57
N SER A 202 -2.60 -2.14 -13.30
CA SER A 202 -2.34 -3.35 -12.53
C SER A 202 -2.96 -4.59 -13.14
N PHE A 203 -4.26 -4.54 -13.43
CA PHE A 203 -4.94 -5.63 -14.11
C PHE A 203 -4.41 -5.85 -15.53
N ALA A 204 -4.08 -4.77 -16.25
CA ALA A 204 -3.54 -4.87 -17.60
C ALA A 204 -2.21 -5.62 -17.64
N TYR A 205 -1.22 -5.23 -16.83
CA TYR A 205 0.08 -5.90 -16.85
C TYR A 205 0.01 -7.33 -16.30
N ALA A 206 -0.84 -7.60 -15.30
CA ALA A 206 -1.04 -8.95 -14.79
C ALA A 206 -1.66 -9.86 -15.87
N SER A 207 -2.65 -9.36 -16.61
CA SER A 207 -3.30 -10.10 -17.71
C SER A 207 -2.34 -10.36 -18.87
N ILE A 208 -1.52 -9.36 -19.24
CA ILE A 208 -0.47 -9.53 -20.27
C ILE A 208 0.56 -10.57 -19.80
N GLY A 209 1.03 -10.49 -18.56
CA GLY A 209 1.97 -11.45 -17.99
C GLY A 209 1.43 -12.88 -17.99
N LEU A 210 0.17 -13.06 -17.59
CA LEU A 210 -0.52 -14.35 -17.62
C LEU A 210 -0.67 -14.87 -19.05
N GLY A 211 -1.13 -14.03 -19.98
CA GLY A 211 -1.34 -14.40 -21.37
C GLY A 211 -0.05 -14.81 -22.07
N LEU A 212 1.03 -14.05 -21.89
CA LEU A 212 2.36 -14.37 -22.44
C LEU A 212 2.92 -15.66 -21.83
N SER A 213 2.71 -15.87 -20.53
CA SER A 213 3.15 -17.11 -19.85
C SER A 213 2.39 -18.33 -20.36
N LEU A 214 1.06 -18.22 -20.51
CA LEU A 214 0.22 -19.29 -21.05
C LEU A 214 0.58 -19.61 -22.50
N ALA A 215 0.76 -18.59 -23.35
CA ALA A 215 1.17 -18.76 -24.74
C ALA A 215 2.51 -19.51 -24.85
N LYS A 216 3.46 -19.22 -23.94
CA LYS A 216 4.77 -19.90 -23.90
C LYS A 216 4.64 -21.38 -23.52
N VAL A 217 3.74 -21.71 -22.57
CA VAL A 217 3.48 -23.10 -22.15
C VAL A 217 2.80 -23.90 -23.27
N ILE A 218 1.77 -23.33 -23.90
CA ILE A 218 1.04 -23.98 -25.01
C ILE A 218 1.95 -24.17 -26.23
N GLY A 219 2.85 -23.21 -26.49
CA GLY A 219 3.82 -23.28 -27.59
C GLY A 219 4.92 -24.35 -27.45
N GLY A 220 4.82 -25.26 -26.46
CA GLY A 220 5.72 -26.40 -26.30
C GLY A 220 7.13 -26.03 -25.80
N ALA A 221 7.34 -24.80 -25.35
CA ALA A 221 8.62 -24.39 -24.79
C ALA A 221 8.84 -25.12 -23.44
N ARG A 222 9.68 -26.16 -23.44
CA ARG A 222 10.08 -26.85 -22.20
C ARG A 222 11.04 -25.96 -21.42
N SER A 223 10.50 -25.09 -20.58
CA SER A 223 11.28 -24.32 -19.62
C SER A 223 11.92 -25.28 -18.61
N ARG A 224 13.23 -25.16 -18.39
CA ARG A 224 13.88 -25.85 -17.27
C ARG A 224 13.32 -25.27 -15.98
N THR A 225 12.48 -26.03 -15.30
CA THR A 225 12.04 -25.73 -13.95
C THR A 225 13.00 -26.39 -12.96
N SER A 226 13.27 -25.71 -11.85
CA SER A 226 14.16 -26.19 -10.79
C SER A 226 13.47 -26.02 -9.46
N LEU A 227 13.67 -27.01 -8.58
CA LEU A 227 13.14 -27.00 -7.21
C LEU A 227 13.70 -25.82 -6.42
N THR A 228 14.96 -25.47 -6.64
CA THR A 228 15.70 -24.41 -5.91
C THR A 228 16.07 -23.21 -6.79
N GLY A 229 15.43 -23.07 -7.94
CA GLY A 229 15.68 -21.97 -8.88
C GLY A 229 17.01 -22.12 -9.59
N VAL A 230 17.75 -21.03 -9.74
CA VAL A 230 19.03 -21.02 -10.46
C VAL A 230 20.02 -22.04 -9.88
N THR A 231 20.71 -22.74 -10.78
CA THR A 231 21.60 -23.85 -10.45
C THR A 231 23.07 -23.41 -10.43
N VAL A 232 23.80 -23.81 -9.38
CA VAL A 232 25.21 -23.46 -9.22
C VAL A 232 26.04 -24.23 -10.25
N GLY A 233 26.96 -23.54 -10.93
CA GLY A 233 27.84 -24.13 -11.94
C GLY A 233 27.22 -24.24 -13.33
N VAL A 234 25.93 -23.95 -13.49
CA VAL A 234 25.25 -23.87 -14.80
C VAL A 234 24.75 -22.45 -15.05
N ASP A 235 24.00 -21.88 -14.10
CA ASP A 235 23.38 -20.56 -14.25
C ASP A 235 24.16 -19.45 -13.53
N VAL A 236 24.82 -19.78 -12.42
CA VAL A 236 25.49 -18.83 -11.50
C VAL A 236 26.62 -19.49 -10.70
N SER A 237 27.55 -18.68 -10.17
CA SER A 237 28.48 -19.13 -9.11
C SER A 237 27.76 -19.32 -7.77
N ALA A 238 28.39 -20.00 -6.81
CA ALA A 238 27.82 -20.20 -5.48
C ALA A 238 27.53 -18.85 -4.77
N GLU A 239 28.47 -17.91 -4.83
CA GLU A 239 28.32 -16.56 -4.26
C GLU A 239 27.18 -15.78 -4.92
N GLN A 240 27.07 -15.86 -6.24
CA GLN A 240 25.98 -15.23 -6.99
C GLN A 240 24.63 -15.84 -6.63
N LYS A 241 24.56 -17.15 -6.40
CA LYS A 241 23.32 -17.79 -5.95
C LYS A 241 22.88 -17.22 -4.61
N VAL A 242 23.79 -17.16 -3.62
CA VAL A 242 23.49 -16.60 -2.30
C VAL A 242 23.01 -15.15 -2.41
N TRP A 243 23.73 -14.32 -3.16
CA TRP A 243 23.35 -12.91 -3.35
C TRP A 243 21.99 -12.74 -4.03
N ARG A 244 21.71 -13.54 -5.08
CA ARG A 244 20.41 -13.52 -5.77
C ARG A 244 19.28 -14.06 -4.91
N THR A 245 19.53 -15.04 -4.04
CA THR A 245 18.56 -15.50 -3.05
C THR A 245 18.18 -14.38 -2.09
N PHE A 246 19.15 -13.64 -1.54
CA PHE A 246 18.86 -12.50 -0.66
C PHE A 246 18.11 -11.38 -1.39
N GLN A 247 18.48 -11.06 -2.63
CA GLN A 247 17.73 -10.10 -3.44
C GLN A 247 16.28 -10.56 -3.67
N ALA A 248 16.07 -11.84 -4.01
CA ALA A 248 14.74 -12.38 -4.22
C ALA A 248 13.88 -12.34 -2.95
N LEU A 249 14.46 -12.62 -1.78
CA LEU A 249 13.77 -12.47 -0.49
C LEU A 249 13.42 -11.00 -0.22
N GLY A 250 14.33 -10.07 -0.51
CA GLY A 250 14.10 -8.63 -0.39
C GLY A 250 13.00 -8.12 -1.33
N ASP A 251 12.99 -8.58 -2.59
CA ASP A 251 11.96 -8.26 -3.58
C ASP A 251 10.57 -8.75 -3.14
N ILE A 252 10.49 -9.97 -2.60
CA ILE A 252 9.24 -10.49 -2.02
C ILE A 252 8.82 -9.65 -0.81
N ALA A 253 9.73 -9.37 0.12
CA ALA A 253 9.42 -8.55 1.29
C ALA A 253 8.91 -7.15 0.88
N PHE A 254 9.53 -6.55 -0.13
CA PHE A 254 9.12 -5.25 -0.68
C PHE A 254 7.71 -5.30 -1.29
N ALA A 255 7.34 -6.39 -1.98
CA ALA A 255 5.98 -6.56 -2.52
C ALA A 255 4.88 -6.62 -1.44
N TYR A 256 5.23 -7.00 -0.20
CA TYR A 256 4.31 -7.12 0.93
C TYR A 256 4.36 -5.94 1.93
N ALA A 257 5.08 -4.87 1.62
CA ALA A 257 5.37 -3.76 2.54
C ALA A 257 4.19 -2.79 2.81
N TYR A 258 2.98 -3.07 2.33
CA TYR A 258 1.82 -2.16 2.45
C TYR A 258 1.27 -2.02 3.88
N SER A 259 1.56 -2.96 4.78
CA SER A 259 1.01 -2.95 6.14
C SER A 259 1.38 -1.68 6.91
N THR A 260 2.51 -1.03 6.59
CA THR A 260 2.95 0.19 7.29
C THR A 260 2.20 1.46 6.89
N VAL A 261 1.44 1.43 5.80
CA VAL A 261 0.53 2.52 5.40
C VAL A 261 -0.94 2.21 5.69
N LEU A 262 -1.20 1.06 6.31
CA LEU A 262 -2.55 0.55 6.56
C LEU A 262 -3.32 1.46 7.51
N ILE A 263 -2.69 1.96 8.59
CA ILE A 263 -3.35 2.86 9.55
C ILE A 263 -3.76 4.16 8.87
N GLU A 264 -2.92 4.75 8.02
CA GLU A 264 -3.24 5.99 7.33
C GLU A 264 -4.40 5.81 6.33
N ILE A 265 -4.47 4.63 5.67
CA ILE A 265 -5.59 4.25 4.79
C ILE A 265 -6.88 4.04 5.62
N GLN A 266 -6.80 3.30 6.72
CA GLN A 266 -7.91 3.06 7.65
C GLN A 266 -8.43 4.36 8.26
N ALA A 267 -7.53 5.28 8.63
CA ALA A 267 -7.87 6.59 9.14
C ALA A 267 -8.56 7.49 8.12
N SER A 268 -8.55 7.13 6.83
CA SER A 268 -9.24 7.85 5.77
C SER A 268 -10.60 7.22 5.42
N GLN A 269 -10.89 5.98 5.83
CA GLN A 269 -12.09 5.23 5.42
C GLN A 269 -12.77 4.48 6.58
N HIS A 270 -14.05 4.78 6.82
CA HIS A 270 -14.87 4.16 7.87
C HIS A 270 -15.05 2.64 7.67
N CYS A 271 -14.96 2.18 6.43
CA CYS A 271 -15.11 0.78 6.04
C CYS A 271 -13.78 0.07 5.76
N CYS A 272 -12.74 0.22 6.59
CA CYS A 272 -11.57 -0.68 6.52
C CYS A 272 -11.50 -1.61 7.74
N TYR A 273 -11.99 -1.15 8.89
CA TYR A 273 -12.04 -1.89 10.16
C TYR A 273 -12.93 -3.15 10.15
N ILE A 274 -14.17 -3.04 9.65
CA ILE A 274 -15.11 -4.18 9.55
C ILE A 274 -14.69 -5.18 8.44
N PHE A 275 -13.80 -4.87 7.47
CA PHE A 275 -13.35 -5.79 6.39
C PHE A 275 -12.36 -6.77 6.98
N LEU A 276 -11.41 -6.22 7.74
CA LEU A 276 -10.41 -6.99 8.46
C LEU A 276 -11.07 -7.83 9.55
N ASN A 277 -12.14 -7.33 10.19
CA ASN A 277 -12.97 -8.14 11.07
C ASN A 277 -13.84 -9.18 10.34
N PHE A 278 -14.32 -8.92 9.13
CA PHE A 278 -15.07 -9.87 8.30
C PHE A 278 -14.17 -11.04 7.86
N TYR A 279 -12.96 -10.75 7.35
CA TYR A 279 -11.95 -11.78 7.07
C TYR A 279 -11.51 -12.52 8.35
N ARG A 280 -11.44 -11.83 9.50
CA ARG A 280 -11.18 -12.48 10.80
C ARG A 280 -12.29 -13.45 11.16
N LEU A 281 -13.57 -13.07 11.03
CA LEU A 281 -14.72 -13.92 11.36
C LEU A 281 -14.83 -15.14 10.44
N ASP A 282 -14.59 -14.98 9.14
CA ASP A 282 -14.56 -16.11 8.20
C ASP A 282 -13.38 -17.06 8.47
N THR A 283 -12.21 -16.52 8.83
CA THR A 283 -11.03 -17.35 9.11
C THR A 283 -11.12 -18.03 10.48
N LEU A 284 -11.62 -17.35 11.53
CA LEU A 284 -11.80 -17.92 12.86
C LEU A 284 -12.92 -18.97 12.88
N SER A 285 -14.01 -18.75 12.15
CA SER A 285 -15.10 -19.74 12.01
C SER A 285 -14.64 -21.00 11.28
N THR A 286 -13.75 -20.87 10.30
CA THR A 286 -13.16 -22.03 9.60
C THR A 286 -12.14 -22.79 10.46
N ILE A 287 -11.43 -22.12 11.37
CA ILE A 287 -10.42 -22.73 12.26
C ILE A 287 -11.06 -23.33 13.54
N LEU A 288 -12.19 -22.80 13.99
CA LEU A 288 -12.86 -23.21 15.24
C LEU A 288 -14.12 -24.06 15.02
N ASP A 289 -14.48 -24.47 13.80
CA ASP A 289 -15.57 -25.44 13.58
C ASP A 289 -15.10 -26.84 14.01
N PRO A 290 -15.63 -27.42 15.10
CA PRO A 290 -15.22 -28.73 15.59
C PRO A 290 -15.85 -29.88 14.78
N ARG A 291 -16.20 -29.65 13.51
CA ARG A 291 -16.72 -30.66 12.57
C ARG A 291 -15.73 -31.09 11.49
N TYR A 292 -14.43 -30.86 11.70
CA TYR A 292 -13.34 -31.59 11.06
C TYR A 292 -12.27 -31.99 12.07
#